data_AF-A0A0D2H585-F1
#
_entry.id   AF-A0A0D2H585-F1
#
_cell.length_a   1.000
_cell.length_b   1.000
_cell.length_c   1.000
_cell.angle_alpha   90.00
_cell.angle_beta   90.00
_cell.angle_gamma   90.00
#
_symmetry.space_group_name_H-M   'P 1'
#
loop_
_entity.id
_entity.type
_entity.pdbx_description
1 polymer ?
#
loop_
_entity_poly.entity_id
_entity_poly.type
_entity_poly.pdbx_seq_one_letter_code
_entity_poly.pdbx_strand_id
1 'polypeptide(L)'
;MDSFFDMSPPNTDGAARRKAVHCAQKILDDEFHALGAEIGWFYPDLDVNGEGKETNHDGQLKDSGRLDLLYYHPSIIPGHHLPHAWLEKGNERLSTRDMVKYDGFVLIASRPGLWKTVVAEAGGGLVNLIGISDAGEKANSEESLWKERKMGFSAWCR
;
A
#
# COMPACT_ATOMS: atom_id res chain seq x y z
N MET A 1 -36.03 -31.52 15.48
CA MET A 1 -35.27 -30.58 14.63
C MET A 1 -34.15 -31.37 14.00
N ASP A 2 -34.24 -31.68 12.72
CA ASP A 2 -33.07 -32.15 11.98
C ASP A 2 -32.05 -31.01 11.97
N SER A 3 -30.87 -31.28 12.53
CA SER A 3 -29.80 -30.30 12.68
C SER A 3 -29.40 -29.78 11.31
N PHE A 4 -29.42 -28.46 11.14
CA PHE A 4 -28.92 -27.79 9.93
C PHE A 4 -27.48 -28.21 9.57
N PHE A 5 -26.73 -28.72 10.55
CA PHE A 5 -25.36 -29.21 10.42
C PHE A 5 -25.23 -30.73 10.57
N ASP A 6 -26.27 -31.53 10.30
CA ASP A 6 -26.14 -32.99 10.37
C ASP A 6 -25.00 -33.51 9.48
N MET A 7 -24.09 -34.25 10.11
CA MET A 7 -22.82 -34.76 9.55
C MET A 7 -22.92 -36.24 9.14
N SER A 8 -24.10 -36.85 9.23
CA SER A 8 -24.33 -38.26 8.90
C SER A 8 -24.26 -38.52 7.37
N PRO A 9 -23.54 -39.56 6.89
CA PRO A 9 -23.43 -39.88 5.46
C PRO A 9 -24.63 -40.70 4.92
N PRO A 10 -24.99 -40.65 3.61
CA PRO A 10 -24.92 -39.55 2.66
C PRO A 10 -26.30 -38.89 2.54
N ASN A 11 -26.57 -37.93 3.41
CA ASN A 11 -27.60 -36.94 3.12
C ASN A 11 -27.01 -35.97 2.06
N THR A 12 -27.37 -36.15 0.79
CA THR A 12 -26.92 -35.31 -0.33
C THR A 12 -27.28 -33.82 -0.17
N ASP A 13 -28.27 -33.50 0.66
CA ASP A 13 -28.70 -32.14 0.98
C ASP A 13 -27.69 -31.40 1.87
N GLY A 14 -27.10 -32.08 2.87
CA GLY A 14 -26.11 -31.47 3.77
C GLY A 14 -24.84 -31.00 3.07
N ALA A 15 -24.33 -31.80 2.12
CA ALA A 15 -23.15 -31.43 1.33
C ALA A 15 -23.43 -30.26 0.38
N ALA A 16 -24.59 -30.27 -0.29
CA ALA A 16 -25.02 -29.18 -1.16
C ALA A 16 -25.21 -27.86 -0.38
N ARG A 17 -25.83 -27.91 0.79
CA ARG A 17 -26.02 -26.75 1.68
C ARG A 17 -24.69 -26.15 2.15
N ARG A 18 -23.72 -26.97 2.58
CA ARG A 18 -22.38 -26.47 2.96
C ARG A 18 -21.68 -25.79 1.79
N LYS A 19 -21.79 -26.37 0.59
CA LYS A 19 -21.26 -25.74 -0.63
C LYS A 19 -21.94 -24.40 -0.90
N ALA A 20 -23.26 -24.32 -0.74
CA ALA A 20 -24.01 -23.07 -0.92
C ALA A 20 -23.59 -22.00 0.11
N VAL A 21 -23.44 -22.35 1.39
CA VAL A 21 -22.95 -21.44 2.43
C VAL A 21 -21.53 -20.94 2.10
N HIS A 22 -20.62 -21.83 1.71
CA HIS A 22 -19.27 -21.45 1.32
C HIS A 22 -19.25 -20.54 0.08
N CYS A 23 -20.13 -20.77 -0.89
CA CYS A 23 -20.31 -19.88 -2.03
C CYS A 23 -20.86 -18.51 -1.61
N ALA A 24 -21.83 -18.45 -0.69
CA ALA A 24 -22.36 -17.20 -0.17
C ALA A 24 -21.30 -16.42 0.62
N GLN A 25 -20.49 -17.10 1.44
CA GLN A 25 -19.39 -16.47 2.18
C GLN A 25 -18.40 -15.76 1.25
N LYS A 26 -18.08 -16.33 0.09
CA LYS A 26 -17.20 -15.68 -0.89
C LYS A 26 -17.77 -14.38 -1.45
N ILE A 27 -19.09 -14.24 -1.53
CA ILE A 27 -19.72 -12.98 -1.94
C ILE A 27 -19.55 -11.94 -0.84
N LEU A 28 -19.63 -12.35 0.43
CA LEU A 28 -19.44 -11.47 1.58
C LEU A 28 -17.99 -10.96 1.69
N ASP A 29 -17.01 -11.66 1.12
CA ASP A 29 -15.63 -11.16 1.08
C ASP A 29 -15.52 -9.83 0.31
N ASP A 30 -16.28 -9.66 -0.78
CA ASP A 30 -16.34 -8.39 -1.51
C ASP A 30 -17.04 -7.26 -0.73
N GLU A 31 -17.76 -7.59 0.36
CA GLU A 31 -18.46 -6.61 1.20
C GLU A 31 -17.70 -6.26 2.48
N PHE A 32 -17.04 -7.25 3.11
CA PHE A 32 -16.40 -7.09 4.43
C PHE A 32 -14.86 -7.19 4.40
N HIS A 33 -14.27 -7.65 3.30
CA HIS A 33 -12.82 -7.81 3.14
C HIS A 33 -12.26 -7.06 1.92
N ALA A 34 -12.99 -6.07 1.43
CA ALA A 34 -12.67 -5.34 0.20
C ALA A 34 -11.64 -4.22 0.39
N LEU A 35 -10.42 -4.58 0.82
CA LEU A 35 -9.36 -3.61 1.12
C LEU A 35 -8.97 -2.79 -0.11
N GLY A 36 -9.00 -3.40 -1.30
CA GLY A 36 -8.76 -2.71 -2.56
C GLY A 36 -9.81 -1.64 -2.87
N ALA A 37 -11.08 -1.88 -2.50
CA ALA A 37 -12.13 -0.87 -2.59
C ALA A 37 -11.97 0.26 -1.55
N GLU A 38 -11.55 -0.09 -0.33
CA GLU A 38 -11.40 0.88 0.77
C GLU A 38 -10.22 1.84 0.57
N ILE A 39 -9.04 1.32 0.19
CA ILE A 39 -7.78 2.09 0.15
C ILE A 39 -6.96 1.90 -1.12
N GLY A 40 -7.36 1.03 -2.04
CA GLY A 40 -6.64 0.73 -3.28
C GLY A 40 -7.01 1.60 -4.47
N TRP A 41 -7.93 2.56 -4.30
CA TRP A 41 -8.24 3.52 -5.35
C TRP A 41 -7.07 4.48 -5.59
N PHE A 42 -7.00 5.02 -6.80
CA PHE A 42 -5.97 5.96 -7.22
C PHE A 42 -6.56 6.98 -8.20
N TYR A 43 -5.88 8.11 -8.38
CA TYR A 43 -6.26 9.16 -9.32
C TYR A 43 -5.55 8.98 -10.68
N PRO A 44 -6.23 8.49 -11.73
CA PRO A 44 -5.57 8.17 -13.00
C PRO A 44 -4.99 9.40 -13.70
N ASP A 45 -5.62 10.56 -13.52
CA ASP A 45 -5.18 11.82 -14.13
C ASP A 45 -3.82 12.31 -13.62
N LEU A 46 -3.34 11.78 -12.48
CA LEU A 46 -2.01 12.10 -11.95
C LEU A 46 -0.91 11.22 -12.53
N ASP A 47 -1.23 10.09 -13.16
CA ASP A 47 -0.28 9.26 -13.91
C ASP A 47 -0.03 9.85 -15.31
N VAL A 48 0.52 11.07 -15.34
CA VAL A 48 0.71 11.88 -16.56
C VAL A 48 1.60 11.16 -17.58
N ASN A 49 2.54 10.35 -17.12
CA ASN A 49 3.47 9.61 -17.96
C ASN A 49 2.99 8.19 -18.30
N GLY A 50 1.88 7.74 -17.70
CA GLY A 50 1.35 6.39 -17.88
C GLY A 50 2.26 5.30 -17.33
N GLU A 51 3.00 5.56 -16.25
CA GLU A 51 3.98 4.66 -15.64
C GLU A 51 3.34 3.33 -15.20
N GLY A 52 2.08 3.37 -14.74
CA GLY A 52 1.38 2.18 -14.27
C GLY A 52 0.65 1.40 -15.36
N LYS A 53 0.53 1.92 -16.58
CA LYS A 53 -0.36 1.33 -17.58
C LYS A 53 0.06 -0.08 -18.01
N GLU A 54 1.36 -0.33 -18.13
CA GLU A 54 1.90 -1.63 -18.54
C GLU A 54 1.85 -2.67 -17.41
N THR A 55 1.91 -2.23 -16.16
CA THR A 55 1.92 -3.11 -14.98
C THR A 55 0.55 -3.24 -14.32
N ASN A 56 -0.52 -2.77 -14.97
CA ASN A 56 -1.86 -2.68 -14.38
C ASN A 56 -1.86 -1.93 -13.04
N HIS A 57 -1.06 -0.87 -12.94
CA HIS A 57 -0.77 -0.10 -11.73
C HIS A 57 -0.34 -0.99 -10.57
N ASP A 58 0.73 -1.76 -10.77
CA ASP A 58 1.26 -2.76 -9.83
C ASP A 58 0.21 -3.80 -9.39
N GLY A 59 -0.68 -4.19 -10.30
CA GLY A 59 -1.74 -5.18 -10.04
C GLY A 59 -2.98 -4.61 -9.37
N GLN A 60 -3.04 -3.29 -9.13
CA GLN A 60 -4.25 -2.63 -8.61
C GLN A 60 -5.42 -2.69 -9.61
N LEU A 61 -5.13 -2.85 -10.91
CA LEU A 61 -6.09 -3.24 -11.93
C LEU A 61 -5.97 -4.74 -12.26
N LYS A 62 -7.12 -5.40 -12.43
CA LYS A 62 -7.19 -6.76 -12.98
C LYS A 62 -6.98 -6.72 -14.50
N ASP A 63 -6.75 -7.89 -15.11
CA ASP A 63 -6.66 -8.05 -16.57
C ASP A 63 -7.87 -7.47 -17.34
N SER A 64 -9.03 -7.37 -16.68
CA SER A 64 -10.22 -6.74 -17.25
C SER A 64 -10.19 -5.20 -17.25
N GLY A 65 -9.11 -4.57 -16.76
CA GLY A 65 -8.99 -3.12 -16.55
C GLY A 65 -9.85 -2.58 -15.41
N ARG A 66 -10.42 -3.45 -14.56
CA ARG A 66 -11.23 -3.05 -13.40
C ARG A 66 -10.37 -3.05 -12.15
N LEU A 67 -10.67 -2.15 -11.22
CA LEU A 67 -10.02 -2.10 -9.91
C LEU A 67 -10.16 -3.45 -9.19
N ASP A 68 -9.06 -3.92 -8.58
CA ASP A 68 -9.15 -5.00 -7.62
C ASP A 68 -9.81 -4.51 -6.33
N LEU A 69 -11.01 -5.02 -6.06
CA LEU A 69 -11.77 -4.62 -4.88
C LEU A 69 -11.30 -5.36 -3.62
N LEU A 70 -10.77 -6.58 -3.77
CA LEU A 70 -10.42 -7.43 -2.62
C LEU A 70 -9.04 -7.09 -2.07
N TYR A 71 -8.06 -6.95 -2.95
CA TYR A 71 -6.67 -6.79 -2.54
C TYR A 71 -6.18 -5.35 -2.77
N TYR A 72 -5.46 -4.84 -1.78
CA TYR A 72 -4.71 -3.59 -1.89
C TYR A 72 -3.28 -3.89 -2.31
N HIS A 73 -2.83 -3.22 -3.36
CA HIS A 73 -1.47 -3.33 -3.88
C HIS A 73 -0.74 -2.00 -3.62
N PRO A 74 0.22 -1.94 -2.68
CA PRO A 74 0.92 -0.70 -2.39
C PRO A 74 1.79 -0.30 -3.59
N SER A 75 1.55 0.89 -4.13
CA SER A 75 2.31 1.44 -5.25
C SER A 75 2.75 2.87 -4.98
N ILE A 76 3.86 3.27 -5.61
CA ILE A 76 4.37 4.64 -5.63
C ILE A 76 4.09 5.35 -6.97
N ILE A 77 3.37 4.69 -7.89
CA ILE A 77 2.94 5.29 -9.15
C ILE A 77 2.06 6.51 -8.86
N PRO A 78 2.28 7.67 -9.54
CA PRO A 78 1.49 8.87 -9.31
C PRO A 78 -0.03 8.63 -9.31
N GLY A 79 -0.73 9.23 -8.36
CA GLY A 79 -2.16 9.02 -8.14
C GLY A 79 -2.52 8.03 -7.05
N HIS A 80 -1.62 7.11 -6.69
CA HIS A 80 -1.86 6.17 -5.58
C HIS A 80 -1.68 6.84 -4.21
N HIS A 81 -2.30 6.23 -3.19
CA HIS A 81 -2.03 6.57 -1.81
C HIS A 81 -0.59 6.26 -1.41
N LEU A 82 0.01 7.14 -0.61
CA LEU A 82 1.31 6.89 0.00
C LEU A 82 1.28 5.57 0.79
N PRO A 83 2.10 4.56 0.39
CA PRO A 83 2.17 3.30 1.12
C PRO A 83 2.64 3.51 2.55
N HIS A 84 2.06 2.74 3.47
CA HIS A 84 2.50 2.73 4.86
C HIS A 84 3.81 1.98 4.99
N ALA A 85 4.82 2.64 5.57
CA ALA A 85 6.01 1.99 6.07
C ALA A 85 6.39 2.55 7.44
N TRP A 86 7.08 1.74 8.22
CA TRP A 86 7.63 2.16 9.51
C TRP A 86 9.04 2.69 9.33
N LEU A 87 9.27 3.91 9.81
CA LEU A 87 10.55 4.59 9.78
C LEU A 87 11.05 4.81 11.20
N GLU A 88 12.37 4.70 11.38
CA GLU A 88 13.03 4.84 12.67
C GLU A 88 14.11 5.93 12.61
N LYS A 89 14.20 6.75 13.66
CA LYS A 89 15.25 7.76 13.84
C LYS A 89 15.63 7.83 15.32
N GLY A 90 16.81 7.29 15.64
CA GLY A 90 17.19 7.12 17.05
C GLY A 90 16.20 6.21 17.77
N ASN A 91 15.53 6.73 18.80
CA ASN A 91 14.48 6.01 19.54
C ASN A 91 13.05 6.33 19.08
N GLU A 92 12.89 7.21 18.08
CA GLU A 92 11.58 7.57 17.56
C GLU A 92 11.19 6.65 16.40
N ARG A 93 9.92 6.26 16.37
CA ARG A 93 9.30 5.48 15.31
C ARG A 93 8.08 6.22 14.79
N LEU A 94 8.00 6.40 13.48
CA LEU A 94 6.90 7.09 12.79
C LEU A 94 6.43 6.30 11.57
N SER A 95 5.16 6.46 11.21
CA SER A 95 4.65 6.03 9.90
C SER A 95 5.09 7.01 8.81
N THR A 96 5.28 6.53 7.58
CA THR A 96 5.35 7.38 6.39
C THR A 96 4.16 8.34 6.27
N ARG A 97 2.98 7.95 6.77
CA ARG A 97 1.77 8.78 6.75
C ARG A 97 1.82 9.92 7.75
N ASP A 98 2.50 9.72 8.88
CA ASP A 98 2.68 10.78 9.91
C ASP A 98 3.60 11.90 9.42
N MET A 99 4.38 11.64 8.37
CA MET A 99 5.26 12.64 7.76
C MET A 99 4.49 13.63 6.89
N VAL A 100 3.32 13.24 6.36
CA VAL A 100 2.51 14.09 5.50
C VAL A 100 1.66 15.00 6.39
N LYS A 101 2.01 16.29 6.39
CA LYS A 101 1.27 17.33 7.13
C LYS A 101 0.35 18.09 6.17
N TYR A 102 -0.71 18.66 6.73
CA TYR A 102 -1.71 19.43 5.97
C TYR A 102 -1.26 20.83 5.56
N ASP A 103 -0.08 21.29 6.01
CA ASP A 103 0.46 22.63 5.79
C ASP A 103 1.40 22.74 4.57
N GLY A 104 1.63 21.63 3.86
CA GLY A 104 2.52 21.63 2.70
C GLY A 104 2.63 20.29 1.99
N PHE A 105 3.68 20.19 1.17
CA PHE A 105 4.03 18.98 0.43
C PHE A 105 5.27 18.33 1.05
N VAL A 106 5.45 17.04 0.81
CA VAL A 106 6.61 16.29 1.28
C VAL A 106 7.30 15.65 0.09
N LEU A 107 8.61 15.85 0.00
CA LEU A 107 9.48 15.13 -0.92
C LEU A 107 10.30 14.11 -0.13
N ILE A 108 10.07 12.84 -0.41
CA ILE A 108 10.80 11.72 0.21
C ILE A 108 11.90 11.28 -0.76
N ALA A 109 13.15 11.32 -0.34
CA ALA A 109 14.29 10.96 -1.18
C ALA A 109 15.35 10.15 -0.43
N SER A 110 16.00 9.22 -1.11
CA SER A 110 17.14 8.49 -0.54
C SER A 110 18.42 9.31 -0.50
N ARG A 111 18.55 10.27 -1.41
CA ARG A 111 19.68 11.19 -1.51
C ARG A 111 19.19 12.63 -1.41
N PRO A 112 18.81 13.11 -0.20
CA PRO A 112 18.24 14.45 -0.05
C PRO A 112 19.20 15.56 -0.52
N GLY A 113 20.52 15.36 -0.42
CA GLY A 113 21.52 16.32 -0.90
C GLY A 113 21.33 16.77 -2.35
N LEU A 114 20.84 15.89 -3.24
CA LEU A 114 20.59 16.22 -4.65
C LEU A 114 19.37 17.13 -4.85
N TRP A 115 18.45 17.13 -3.88
CA TRP A 115 17.16 17.83 -3.97
C TRP A 115 17.14 19.12 -3.14
N LYS A 116 18.12 19.36 -2.27
CA LYS A 116 18.19 20.53 -1.39
C LYS A 116 18.04 21.85 -2.13
N THR A 117 18.81 22.06 -3.20
CA THR A 117 18.78 23.32 -3.97
C THR A 117 17.42 23.52 -4.64
N VAL A 118 16.89 22.46 -5.25
CA VAL A 118 15.58 22.51 -5.93
C VAL A 118 14.46 22.82 -4.94
N VAL A 119 14.47 22.20 -3.76
CA VAL A 119 13.47 22.47 -2.72
C VAL A 119 13.60 23.89 -2.17
N ALA A 120 14.84 24.39 -2.00
CA ALA A 120 15.06 25.76 -1.53
C ALA A 120 14.61 26.82 -2.55
N GLU A 121 14.82 26.59 -3.84
CA GLU A 121 14.52 27.56 -4.90
C GLU A 121 13.07 27.47 -5.39
N ALA A 122 12.57 26.25 -5.65
CA ALA A 122 11.26 26.02 -6.25
C ALA A 122 10.17 25.60 -5.25
N GLY A 123 10.55 25.16 -4.06
CA GLY A 123 9.61 24.64 -3.05
C GLY A 123 8.79 25.72 -2.35
N GLY A 124 9.13 27.01 -2.50
CA GLY A 124 8.35 28.14 -1.97
C GLY A 124 8.11 28.10 -0.45
N GLY A 125 8.94 27.36 0.30
CA GLY A 125 8.74 27.09 1.73
C GLY A 125 7.62 26.11 2.07
N LEU A 126 6.92 25.55 1.07
CA LEU A 126 5.83 24.59 1.24
C LEU A 126 6.26 23.14 1.12
N VAL A 127 7.44 22.88 0.52
CA VAL A 127 7.94 21.51 0.32
C VAL A 127 8.92 21.13 1.43
N ASN A 128 8.58 20.12 2.20
CA ASN A 128 9.42 19.52 3.22
C ASN A 128 10.23 18.36 2.64
N LEU A 129 11.56 18.46 2.66
CA LEU A 129 12.45 17.39 2.19
C LEU A 129 12.77 16.41 3.32
N ILE A 130 12.46 15.13 3.10
CA ILE A 130 12.74 14.05 4.04
C ILE A 130 13.70 13.06 3.39
N GLY A 131 14.83 12.84 4.06
CA GLY A 131 15.82 11.84 3.67
C GLY A 131 15.54 10.49 4.32
N ILE A 132 15.46 9.42 3.53
CA ILE A 132 15.32 8.03 4.02
C ILE A 132 16.50 7.19 3.52
N SER A 133 17.25 6.58 4.43
CA SER A 133 18.36 5.67 4.11
C SER A 133 18.03 4.25 4.53
N ASP A 134 18.54 3.27 3.80
CA ASP A 134 18.46 1.87 4.21
C ASP A 134 19.29 1.65 5.50
N ALA A 135 18.80 0.83 6.44
CA ALA A 135 19.37 0.75 7.79
C ALA A 135 20.87 0.34 7.86
N GLY A 136 21.40 -0.21 6.76
CA GLY A 136 22.79 -0.66 6.62
C GLY A 136 23.80 0.37 6.12
N GLU A 137 23.36 1.50 5.55
CA GLU A 137 24.28 2.58 5.16
C GLU A 137 24.54 3.51 6.35
N LYS A 138 25.82 3.69 6.70
CA LYS A 138 26.22 4.68 7.70
C LYS A 138 25.90 6.06 7.14
N ALA A 139 24.86 6.70 7.67
CA ALA A 139 24.63 8.12 7.48
C ALA A 139 25.90 8.88 7.89
N ASN A 140 26.55 9.56 6.93
CA ASN A 140 27.56 10.55 7.25
C ASN A 140 26.91 11.58 8.19
N SER A 141 27.58 11.83 9.31
CA SER A 141 27.04 12.30 10.58
C SER A 141 26.56 13.76 10.62
N GLU A 142 26.04 14.31 9.53
CA GLU A 142 25.49 15.66 9.49
C GLU A 142 24.09 15.77 8.87
N GLU A 143 23.56 14.70 8.24
CA GLU A 143 22.20 14.70 7.70
C GLU A 143 21.29 13.76 8.49
N SER A 144 20.19 14.32 9.00
CA SER A 144 19.26 13.65 9.90
C SER A 144 18.31 12.72 9.13
N LEU A 145 18.83 11.58 8.67
CA LEU A 145 18.10 10.61 7.84
C LEU A 145 17.28 9.62 8.68
N TRP A 146 16.09 9.26 8.18
CA TRP A 146 15.26 8.19 8.74
C TRP A 146 15.69 6.83 8.16
N LYS A 147 15.54 5.75 8.94
CA LYS A 147 15.89 4.40 8.53
C LYS A 147 14.64 3.55 8.32
N GLU A 148 14.60 2.81 7.21
CA GLU A 148 13.58 1.79 6.97
C GLU A 148 13.91 0.52 7.78
N ARG A 149 12.89 -0.08 8.41
CA ARG A 149 13.03 -1.40 9.04
C ARG A 149 12.33 -2.46 8.18
N LYS A 150 13.11 -3.38 7.61
CA LYS A 150 12.56 -4.59 6.98
C LYS A 150 11.83 -5.44 8.03
N MET A 151 10.50 -5.39 8.04
CA MET A 151 9.72 -6.49 8.61
C MET A 151 9.80 -7.65 7.61
N GLY A 152 10.10 -8.85 8.09
CA GLY A 152 10.34 -10.03 7.26
C GLY A 152 9.12 -10.42 6.43
N PHE A 153 8.95 -9.79 5.27
CA PHE A 153 8.24 -10.30 4.11
C PHE A 153 9.23 -10.22 2.95
N SER A 154 9.94 -11.32 2.74
CA SER A 154 10.77 -11.51 1.56
C SER A 154 9.89 -11.60 0.32
N ALA A 155 10.35 -10.95 -0.75
CA ALA A 155 9.85 -10.97 -2.13
C ALA A 155 8.89 -9.84 -2.52
N TRP A 156 9.45 -8.62 -2.67
CA TRP A 156 9.01 -7.65 -3.66
C TRP A 156 10.22 -7.25 -4.51
N CYS A 157 10.51 -8.08 -5.51
CA CYS A 157 11.28 -7.79 -6.73
C CYS A 157 11.40 -9.10 -7.50
N ARG A 158 10.50 -9.29 -8.47
CA ARG A 158 10.83 -9.98 -9.70
C ARG A 158 9.91 -9.49 -10.81
#